data_AF-A0A653QPN2-F1
#
_entry.id   AF-A0A653QPN2-F1
#
_cell.length_a   1.000
_cell.length_b   1.000
_cell.length_c   1.000
_cell.angle_alpha   90.00
_cell.angle_beta   90.00
_cell.angle_gamma   90.00
#
_symmetry.space_group_name_H-M   'P 1'
#
loop_
_entity.id
_entity.type
_entity.pdbx_description
1 polymer ?
#
loop_
_entity_poly.entity_id
_entity_poly.type
_entity_poly.pdbx_seq_one_letter_code
_entity_poly.pdbx_strand_id
1 'polypeptide(L)' 'MADDYTSIVYDYLRSLGQPGDEVMTAIRPWLEREYGLSYAEAAKARSIAMKELKAQGRAERLNTRSRYVRILA' A
#
# COMPACT_ATOMS: atom_id res chain seq x y z
N MET A 1 17.28 3.74 10.04
CA MET A 1 15.85 4.10 10.12
C MET A 1 15.28 3.81 8.75
N ALA A 2 14.60 2.67 8.58
CA ALA A 2 13.83 2.44 7.37
C ALA A 2 12.53 3.21 7.59
N ASP A 3 12.30 4.26 6.80
CA ASP A 3 11.02 4.96 6.82
C ASP A 3 9.93 3.91 6.66
N ASP A 4 9.09 3.76 7.68
CA ASP A 4 8.10 2.69 7.75
C ASP A 4 6.95 3.02 6.81
N TYR A 5 7.20 2.88 5.51
CA TYR A 5 6.21 3.07 4.45
C TYR A 5 5.00 2.15 4.64
N THR A 6 5.10 1.12 5.47
CA THR A 6 4.00 0.24 5.88
C THR A 6 2.86 1.04 6.51
N SER A 7 3.17 1.87 7.51
CA SER A 7 2.18 2.70 8.20
C SER A 7 1.59 3.76 7.25
N ILE A 8 2.45 4.42 6.47
CA ILE A 8 2.07 5.43 5.47
C ILE A 8 1.12 4.86 4.40
N VAL A 9 1.45 3.68 3.86
CA VAL A 9 0.62 3.00 2.84
C VAL A 9 -0.71 2.54 3.44
N TYR A 10 -0.73 2.10 4.69
CA TYR A 10 -1.99 1.74 5.36
C TYR A 10 -2.90 2.96 5.55
N ASP A 11 -2.37 4.08 6.01
CA ASP A 11 -3.14 5.31 6.16
C ASP A 11 -3.69 5.80 4.82
N TYR A 12 -2.88 5.71 3.76
CA TYR A 12 -3.35 5.97 2.40
C TYR A 12 -4.50 5.03 1.99
N LEU A 13 -4.40 3.73 2.25
CA LEU A 13 -5.49 2.79 1.98
C LEU A 13 -6.75 3.14 2.78
N ARG A 14 -6.62 3.47 4.07
CA ARG A 14 -7.73 3.88 4.95
C ARG A 14 -8.35 5.21 4.52
N SER A 15 -7.62 6.07 3.81
CA SER A 15 -8.17 7.28 3.19
C SER A 15 -9.06 6.98 1.97
N LEU A 16 -8.88 5.81 1.34
CA LEU A 16 -9.67 5.39 0.17
C LEU A 16 -10.92 4.59 0.56
N GLY A 17 -10.97 3.99 1.75
CA GLY A 17 -12.08 3.14 2.18
C GLY A 17 -11.98 2.61 3.61
N GLN A 18 -12.98 1.81 4.00
CA GLN A 18 -13.08 1.20 5.32
C GLN A 18 -12.55 -0.24 5.35
N PRO A 19 -12.23 -0.81 6.53
CA PRO A 19 -11.86 -2.21 6.62
C PRO A 19 -13.04 -3.07 6.15
N GLY A 20 -12.76 -4.01 5.24
CA GLY A 20 -13.77 -4.77 4.51
C GLY A 20 -13.95 -4.32 3.06
N ASP A 21 -13.63 -3.06 2.75
CA ASP A 21 -13.75 -2.52 1.39
C ASP A 21 -12.61 -3.01 0.49
N GLU A 22 -12.96 -3.16 -0.78
CA GLU A 22 -12.01 -3.37 -1.86
C GLU A 22 -11.80 -2.06 -2.61
N VAL A 23 -10.62 -1.47 -2.43
CA VAL A 23 -10.29 -0.16 -3.01
C VAL A 23 -9.34 -0.31 -4.19
N MET A 24 -9.63 0.37 -5.28
CA MET A 24 -8.67 0.54 -6.36
C MET A 24 -7.58 1.50 -5.90
N THR A 25 -6.33 1.08 -5.97
CA THR A 25 -5.23 1.89 -5.42
C THR A 25 -4.07 2.09 -6.41
N ALA A 26 -3.45 3.25 -6.31
CA ALA A 26 -2.27 3.65 -7.07
C ALA A 26 -1.10 3.98 -6.13
N ILE A 27 -0.83 3.09 -5.16
CA ILE A 27 0.21 3.28 -4.12
C ILE A 27 1.54 3.73 -4.71
N ARG A 28 2.01 3.10 -5.80
CA ARG A 28 3.32 3.44 -6.37
C ARG A 28 3.34 4.86 -6.96
N PRO A 29 2.48 5.25 -7.92
CA PRO A 29 2.40 6.64 -8.36
C PRO A 29 2.19 7.66 -7.24
N TRP A 30 1.43 7.30 -6.20
CA TRP A 30 1.22 8.16 -5.04
C TRP A 30 2.51 8.36 -4.23
N LEU A 31 3.26 7.29 -3.96
CA LEU A 31 4.57 7.35 -3.31
C LEU A 31 5.59 8.18 -4.11
N GLU A 32 5.59 8.04 -5.44
CA GLU A 32 6.44 8.87 -6.33
C GLU A 32 6.09 10.36 -6.19
N ARG A 33 4.79 10.71 -6.14
CA ARG A 33 4.31 12.09 -6.08
C ARG A 33 4.51 12.74 -4.71
N GLU A 34 4.09 12.07 -3.63
CA GLU A 34 4.10 12.65 -2.28
C GLU A 34 5.49 12.68 -1.65
N TYR A 35 6.30 11.64 -1.91
CA TYR A 35 7.62 11.48 -1.27
C TYR A 35 8.78 11.71 -2.23
N GLY A 36 8.51 12.07 -3.49
CA GLY A 36 9.56 12.30 -4.50
C GLY A 36 10.40 11.06 -4.82
N LEU A 37 9.87 9.86 -4.52
CA LEU A 37 10.61 8.61 -4.70
C LEU A 37 10.81 8.31 -6.19
N SER A 38 11.97 7.76 -6.53
CA SER A 38 12.16 7.18 -7.86
C SER A 38 11.24 5.98 -8.07
N TYR A 39 11.00 5.64 -9.33
CA TYR A 39 10.19 4.47 -9.69
C TYR A 39 10.64 3.19 -8.96
N ALA A 40 11.95 2.96 -8.87
CA ALA A 40 12.52 1.78 -8.23
C ALA A 40 12.29 1.79 -6.70
N GLU A 41 12.45 2.96 -6.07
CA GLU A 41 12.23 3.13 -4.63
C GLU A 41 10.77 2.99 -4.27
N ALA A 42 9.86 3.64 -4.99
CA ALA A 42 8.42 3.54 -4.79
C ALA A 42 7.93 2.09 -5.01
N ALA A 43 8.47 1.39 -6.02
CA ALA A 43 8.16 -0.02 -6.25
C ALA A 43 8.63 -0.91 -5.08
N LYS A 44 9.84 -0.67 -4.57
CA LYS A 44 10.40 -1.39 -3.42
C LYS A 44 9.61 -1.11 -2.15
N ALA A 45 9.35 0.15 -1.85
CA ALA A 45 8.57 0.61 -0.69
C ALA A 45 7.17 0.00 -0.69
N ARG A 46 6.45 0.08 -1.82
CA ARG A 46 5.14 -0.57 -1.98
C ARG A 46 5.21 -2.07 -1.75
N SER A 47 6.21 -2.75 -2.30
CA SER A 47 6.35 -4.21 -2.17
C SER A 47 6.54 -4.63 -0.72
N ILE A 48 7.43 -3.92 0.01
CA ILE A 48 7.70 -4.16 1.43
C ILE A 48 6.44 -3.85 2.25
N ALA A 49 5.86 -2.67 2.09
CA ALA A 49 4.67 -2.23 2.81
C ALA A 49 3.51 -3.22 2.63
N MET A 50 3.18 -3.60 1.39
CA MET A 50 2.08 -4.55 1.15
C MET A 50 2.37 -5.95 1.70
N LYS A 51 3.64 -6.40 1.72
CA LYS A 51 4.02 -7.67 2.32
C LYS A 51 3.84 -7.64 3.83
N GLU A 52 4.25 -6.55 4.48
CA GLU A 52 4.10 -6.37 5.92
C GLU A 52 2.64 -6.20 6.32
N LEU A 53 1.86 -5.39 5.61
CA LEU A 53 0.42 -5.24 5.86
C LEU A 53 -0.33 -6.56 5.68
N LYS A 54 0.07 -7.40 4.73
CA LYS A 54 -0.49 -8.75 4.60
C LYS A 54 -0.11 -9.64 5.77
N ALA A 55 1.15 -9.59 6.22
CA ALA A 55 1.61 -10.35 7.38
C ALA A 55 0.92 -9.92 8.69
N GLN A 56 0.59 -8.64 8.81
CA GLN A 56 -0.17 -8.07 9.94
C GLN A 56 -1.68 -8.32 9.84
N GLY A 57 -2.18 -8.85 8.72
CA GLY A 57 -3.62 -9.03 8.51
C GLY A 57 -4.40 -7.74 8.31
N ARG A 58 -3.72 -6.66 7.87
CA ARG A 58 -4.27 -5.30 7.70
C ARG A 58 -4.59 -4.91 6.26
N ALA A 59 -3.97 -5.54 5.28
CA ALA A 59 -4.35 -5.34 3.87
C ALA A 59 -3.93 -6.52 3.02
N GLU A 60 -4.71 -6.83 2.00
CA GLU A 60 -4.40 -7.90 1.06
C GLU A 60 -4.68 -7.48 -0.39
N ARG A 61 -3.78 -7.84 -1.31
CA ARG A 61 -4.09 -7.82 -2.74
C ARG A 61 -4.81 -9.10 -3.11
N LEU A 62 -6.04 -8.96 -3.58
CA LEU A 62 -6.86 -10.10 -4.02
C LEU A 62 -6.27 -10.80 -5.24
N ASN A 63 -5.48 -10.10 -6.05
CA ASN A 63 -4.76 -10.66 -7.19
C ASN A 63 -3.46 -9.87 -7.45
N THR A 64 -2.38 -10.56 -7.79
CA THR A 64 -1.05 -9.95 -8.02
C THR A 64 -1.05 -8.94 -9.16
N ARG A 65 -1.89 -9.18 -10.18
CA ARG A 65 -2.10 -8.32 -11.35
C ARG A 65 -3.20 -7.27 -11.16
N SER A 66 -4.02 -7.40 -10.11
CA SER A 66 -5.12 -6.47 -9.86
C SER A 66 -4.63 -5.19 -9.19
N ARG A 67 -5.26 -4.06 -9.52
CA ARG A 67 -5.03 -2.76 -8.85
C ARG A 67 -5.81 -2.63 -7.55
N TYR A 68 -6.63 -3.61 -7.22
CA TYR A 68 -7.45 -3.61 -6.04
C TYR A 68 -6.72 -4.18 -4.83
N VAL A 69 -6.92 -3.53 -3.69
CA VAL A 69 -6.46 -3.95 -2.37
C VAL A 69 -7.69 -4.03 -1.48
N ARG A 70 -7.86 -5.15 -0.78
CA ARG A 70 -8.81 -5.27 0.30
C ARG A 70 -8.17 -4.76 1.58
N ILE A 71 -8.84 -3.84 2.25
CA ILE A 71 -8.42 -3.34 3.56
C ILE A 71 -8.92 -4.35 4.59
N LEU A 72 -8.00 -4.84 5.40
CA LEU A 72 -8.28 -5.77 6.50
C LEU A 72 -8.06 -5.01 7.83
N ALA A 73 -8.64 -5.52 8.91
CA ALA A 73 -8.73 -4.81 10.19
C ALA A 73 -7.36 -4.44 10.79
#